data_AF-A0A9D8N2W4-F1
#
_entry.id   AF-A0A9D8N2W4-F1
#
_cell.length_a   1.000
_cell.length_b   1.000
_cell.length_c   1.000
_cell.angle_alpha   90.00
_cell.angle_beta   90.00
_cell.angle_gamma   90.00
#
_symmetry.space_group_name_H-M   'P 1'
#
loop_
_entity.id
_entity.type
_entity.pdbx_description
1 polymer ?
#
loop_
_entity_poly.entity_id
_entity_poly.type
_entity_poly.pdbx_seq_one_letter_code
_entity_poly.pdbx_strand_id
1 'polypeptide(L)'
;MIQKTKLKSIQNIVVVASGKGGVGKSTVAANLALALARQGYRVGLLDADIYGPSLHKMFGIEHMPVDATYVGEEEFLVPVEKFGVKIISMGLLADNSQAVIWRGPMAASALSQLFAKTAWGELDYLVVDFPPGTGDIQISTMQQFEVVGAIVVTTPQTLSVADARKGAEMFSPAKMNVPLIGIVENMSWFTPKEHPDEKYLLFGKGGGQLLADEFHTDLLAQIPLIQDVDEVEGKECLLSGTNNTMYDIFVKIADRVVDFSESEGKRPRPAMIVAIPTVDGKVDDHFGHCDHYTVFEMAADGEILKETEVPAGEGCGCKSNIATVLQGMGVRVLLGGNMGEGAKNVLNAAHINVIRGCSGDVRQVAKDFMAGKLKDSGIGCAGHEGCHH
;
A
#
# COMPACT_ATOMS: atom_id res chain seq x y z
N MET A 1 -0.28 -33.43 -2.42
CA MET A 1 -0.66 -32.08 -1.96
C MET A 1 0.62 -31.32 -1.75
N ILE A 2 0.81 -30.18 -2.40
CA ILE A 2 1.98 -29.31 -2.15
C ILE A 2 1.80 -28.73 -0.75
N GLN A 3 2.76 -28.97 0.15
CA GLN A 3 2.76 -28.37 1.47
C GLN A 3 3.06 -26.88 1.30
N LYS A 4 2.07 -26.02 1.62
CA LYS A 4 2.23 -24.57 1.49
C LYS A 4 3.17 -24.05 2.58
N THR A 5 4.17 -23.27 2.17
CA THR A 5 5.05 -22.54 3.06
C THR A 5 4.30 -21.34 3.62
N LYS A 6 4.04 -21.37 4.93
CA LYS A 6 3.55 -20.20 5.65
C LYS A 6 4.73 -19.30 5.96
N LEU A 7 4.80 -18.14 5.29
CA LEU A 7 5.69 -17.06 5.70
C LEU A 7 5.15 -16.50 7.01
N LYS A 8 5.64 -17.02 8.14
CA LYS A 8 5.06 -16.76 9.48
C LYS A 8 4.95 -15.28 9.83
N SER A 9 5.82 -14.45 9.28
CA SER A 9 5.87 -13.01 9.51
C SER A 9 4.97 -12.19 8.56
N ILE A 10 4.28 -12.83 7.60
CA ILE A 10 3.37 -12.16 6.67
C ILE A 10 1.96 -12.66 6.92
N GLN A 11 1.07 -11.77 7.33
CA GLN A 11 -0.31 -12.15 7.68
C GLN A 11 -1.16 -12.40 6.44
N ASN A 12 -1.17 -11.44 5.51
CA ASN A 12 -2.02 -11.47 4.32
C ASN A 12 -1.20 -11.31 3.05
N ILE A 13 -1.33 -12.24 2.11
CA ILE A 13 -0.76 -12.11 0.76
C ILE A 13 -1.91 -11.85 -0.21
N VAL A 14 -1.86 -10.71 -0.91
CA VAL A 14 -2.87 -10.29 -1.90
C VAL A 14 -2.22 -10.22 -3.26
N VAL A 15 -2.78 -10.94 -4.22
CA VAL A 15 -2.23 -11.03 -5.58
C VAL A 15 -2.97 -10.05 -6.49
N VAL A 16 -2.25 -9.20 -7.21
CA VAL A 16 -2.80 -8.34 -8.26
C VAL A 16 -2.40 -8.92 -9.59
N ALA A 17 -3.37 -9.40 -10.36
CA ALA A 17 -3.15 -10.13 -11.60
C ALA A 17 -3.84 -9.48 -12.79
N SER A 18 -3.45 -9.88 -14.00
CA SER A 18 -4.07 -9.43 -15.24
C SER A 18 -3.93 -10.49 -16.34
N GLY A 19 -4.87 -10.50 -17.28
CA GLY A 19 -4.81 -11.41 -18.42
C GLY A 19 -3.73 -11.07 -19.45
N LYS A 20 -3.30 -9.81 -19.51
CA LYS A 20 -2.32 -9.30 -20.47
C LYS A 20 -1.53 -8.13 -19.92
N GLY A 21 -0.37 -7.86 -20.52
CA GLY A 21 0.43 -6.67 -20.23
C GLY A 21 -0.27 -5.37 -20.67
N GLY A 22 0.10 -4.25 -20.04
CA GLY A 22 -0.34 -2.91 -20.43
C GLY A 22 -1.71 -2.45 -19.92
N VAL A 23 -2.40 -3.24 -19.09
CA VAL A 23 -3.68 -2.83 -18.46
C VAL A 23 -3.52 -1.95 -17.20
N GLY A 24 -2.27 -1.66 -16.80
CA GLY A 24 -1.95 -0.89 -15.59
C GLY A 24 -2.01 -1.69 -14.28
N LYS A 25 -1.78 -3.00 -14.34
CA LYS A 25 -1.69 -3.91 -13.18
C LYS A 25 -0.74 -3.39 -12.10
N SER A 26 0.50 -3.06 -12.47
CA SER A 26 1.53 -2.58 -11.55
C SER A 26 1.16 -1.25 -10.90
N THR A 27 0.45 -0.38 -11.64
CA THR A 27 -0.13 0.86 -11.10
C THR A 27 -1.17 0.58 -10.02
N VAL A 28 -2.07 -0.37 -10.25
CA VAL A 28 -3.07 -0.78 -9.25
C VAL A 28 -2.39 -1.39 -8.03
N ALA A 29 -1.39 -2.26 -8.22
CA ALA A 29 -0.64 -2.89 -7.12
C ALA A 29 0.10 -1.85 -6.26
N ALA A 30 0.82 -0.93 -6.89
CA ALA A 30 1.55 0.14 -6.21
C ALA A 30 0.61 1.03 -5.37
N ASN A 31 -0.50 1.47 -5.95
CA ASN A 31 -1.43 2.37 -5.27
C ASN A 31 -2.23 1.67 -4.17
N LEU A 32 -2.56 0.39 -4.34
CA LEU A 32 -3.15 -0.43 -3.27
C LEU A 32 -2.18 -0.55 -2.08
N ALA A 33 -0.90 -0.84 -2.34
CA ALA A 33 0.11 -0.95 -1.29
C ALA A 33 0.29 0.37 -0.54
N LEU A 34 0.34 1.50 -1.25
CA LEU A 34 0.42 2.82 -0.65
C LEU A 34 -0.85 3.18 0.15
N ALA A 35 -2.05 2.83 -0.33
CA ALA A 35 -3.30 3.07 0.38
C ALA A 35 -3.33 2.30 1.71
N LEU A 36 -2.97 1.01 1.69
CA LEU A 36 -2.84 0.19 2.90
C LEU A 36 -1.79 0.77 3.86
N ALA A 37 -0.63 1.20 3.37
CA ALA A 37 0.41 1.79 4.22
C ALA A 37 -0.05 3.10 4.86
N ARG A 38 -0.77 3.95 4.13
CA ARG A 38 -1.36 5.20 4.64
C ARG A 38 -2.47 4.95 5.66
N GLN A 39 -3.17 3.83 5.54
CA GLN A 39 -4.08 3.34 6.56
C GLN A 39 -3.37 2.74 7.78
N GLY A 40 -2.04 2.75 7.84
CA GLY A 40 -1.25 2.35 9.01
C GLY A 40 -0.80 0.88 9.02
N TYR A 41 -1.11 0.10 7.98
CA TYR A 41 -0.66 -1.29 7.87
C TYR A 41 0.84 -1.37 7.53
N ARG A 42 1.49 -2.43 8.01
CA ARG A 42 2.84 -2.82 7.58
C ARG A 42 2.74 -3.52 6.23
N VAL A 43 3.17 -2.83 5.18
CA VAL A 43 2.97 -3.29 3.80
C VAL A 43 4.28 -3.63 3.11
N GLY A 44 4.32 -4.82 2.51
CA GLY A 44 5.29 -5.19 1.50
C GLY A 44 4.68 -5.10 0.10
N LEU A 45 5.50 -4.77 -0.88
CA LEU A 45 5.17 -4.78 -2.30
C LEU A 45 6.23 -5.56 -3.06
N LEU A 46 5.81 -6.60 -3.76
CA LEU A 46 6.67 -7.50 -4.51
C LEU A 46 6.37 -7.39 -6.01
N ASP A 47 7.34 -6.89 -6.79
CA ASP A 47 7.30 -6.98 -8.25
C ASP A 47 7.70 -8.39 -8.67
N ALA A 48 6.70 -9.21 -8.98
CA ALA A 48 6.92 -10.57 -9.47
C ALA A 48 7.04 -10.62 -11.00
N ASP A 49 6.85 -9.50 -11.72
CA ASP A 49 6.93 -9.45 -13.18
C ASP A 49 8.39 -9.50 -13.65
N ILE A 50 8.83 -10.69 -14.02
CA ILE A 50 10.20 -10.98 -14.46
C ILE A 50 10.51 -10.34 -15.82
N TYR A 51 9.51 -10.22 -16.69
CA TYR A 51 9.71 -9.83 -18.09
C TYR A 51 9.51 -8.34 -18.32
N GLY A 52 8.70 -7.69 -17.49
CA GLY A 52 8.46 -6.26 -17.55
C GLY A 52 8.34 -5.64 -16.16
N PRO A 53 9.36 -5.78 -15.28
CA PRO A 53 9.29 -5.15 -13.97
C PRO A 53 9.17 -3.64 -14.16
N SER A 54 8.35 -3.01 -13.32
CA SER A 54 8.06 -1.58 -13.42
C SER A 54 8.04 -0.88 -12.07
N LEU A 55 7.87 -1.62 -10.96
CA LEU A 55 7.71 -1.01 -9.65
C LEU A 55 8.96 -0.23 -9.20
N HIS A 56 10.16 -0.72 -9.53
CA HIS A 56 11.40 0.00 -9.25
C HIS A 56 11.45 1.40 -9.89
N LYS A 57 10.89 1.57 -11.10
CA LYS A 57 10.75 2.87 -11.77
C LYS A 57 9.65 3.73 -11.18
N MET A 58 8.48 3.12 -10.97
CA MET A 58 7.33 3.81 -10.38
C MET A 58 7.63 4.39 -9.00
N PHE A 59 8.48 3.71 -8.23
CA PHE A 59 8.95 4.19 -6.94
C PHE A 59 10.23 5.01 -7.03
N GLY A 60 10.88 5.18 -8.18
CA GLY A 60 12.14 5.92 -8.32
C GLY A 60 13.25 5.34 -7.44
N ILE A 61 13.46 4.03 -7.52
CA ILE A 61 14.45 3.26 -6.75
C ILE A 61 15.38 2.44 -7.65
N GLU A 62 15.43 2.73 -8.95
CA GLU A 62 16.21 1.99 -9.97
C GLU A 62 17.70 1.93 -9.70
N HIS A 63 18.21 2.90 -8.94
CA HIS A 63 19.63 3.03 -8.58
C HIS A 63 19.92 2.60 -7.14
N MET A 64 18.91 2.15 -6.40
CA MET A 64 19.09 1.69 -5.03
C MET A 64 19.70 0.28 -5.04
N PRO A 65 20.77 0.04 -4.27
CA PRO A 65 21.31 -1.31 -4.12
C PRO A 65 20.31 -2.20 -3.38
N VAL A 66 20.28 -3.49 -3.73
CA VAL A 66 19.62 -4.51 -2.92
C VAL A 66 20.68 -5.09 -2.00
N ASP A 67 20.67 -4.65 -0.75
CA ASP A 67 21.58 -5.19 0.26
C ASP A 67 21.18 -6.61 0.66
N ALA A 68 22.15 -7.35 1.19
CA ALA A 68 21.95 -8.65 1.80
C ALA A 68 22.17 -8.58 3.31
N THR A 69 21.39 -9.37 4.06
CA THR A 69 21.52 -9.55 5.50
C THR A 69 21.47 -11.04 5.85
N TYR A 70 21.90 -11.40 7.04
CA TYR A 70 21.89 -12.79 7.51
C TYR A 70 20.82 -12.97 8.59
N VAL A 71 19.91 -13.92 8.38
CA VAL A 71 18.97 -14.37 9.41
C VAL A 71 19.41 -15.76 9.85
N GLY A 72 20.15 -15.82 10.96
CA GLY A 72 20.90 -17.02 11.33
C GLY A 72 22.09 -17.21 10.40
N GLU A 73 22.17 -18.37 9.75
CA GLU A 73 23.23 -18.71 8.78
C GLU A 73 22.82 -18.47 7.32
N GLU A 74 21.56 -18.11 7.09
CA GLU A 74 21.02 -17.94 5.75
C GLU A 74 21.02 -16.47 5.33
N GLU A 75 21.37 -16.22 4.06
CA GLU A 75 21.36 -14.89 3.44
C GLU A 75 19.94 -14.53 2.95
N PHE A 76 19.55 -13.28 3.19
CA PHE A 76 18.27 -12.69 2.83
C PHE A 76 18.47 -11.32 2.18
N LEU A 77 17.65 -11.00 1.19
CA LEU A 77 17.58 -9.67 0.57
C LEU A 77 16.91 -8.68 1.53
N VAL A 78 17.47 -7.48 1.65
CA VAL A 78 16.85 -6.37 2.39
C VAL A 78 15.96 -5.59 1.42
N PRO A 79 14.64 -5.49 1.65
CA PRO A 79 13.76 -4.72 0.79
C PRO A 79 14.04 -3.22 0.93
N VAL A 80 13.89 -2.48 -0.18
CA VAL A 80 14.01 -1.02 -0.18
C VAL A 80 12.74 -0.43 0.42
N GLU A 81 12.85 0.42 1.43
CA GLU A 81 11.70 1.10 2.03
C GLU A 81 11.49 2.48 1.40
N LYS A 82 10.28 2.74 0.89
CA LYS A 82 9.90 4.06 0.37
C LYS A 82 8.41 4.30 0.58
N PHE A 83 8.04 5.52 1.00
CA PHE A 83 6.66 5.91 1.27
C PHE A 83 5.92 4.97 2.25
N GLY A 84 6.64 4.42 3.23
CA GLY A 84 6.09 3.48 4.22
C GLY A 84 5.82 2.06 3.69
N VAL A 85 6.27 1.75 2.47
CA VAL A 85 6.14 0.43 1.85
C VAL A 85 7.52 -0.21 1.69
N LYS A 86 7.66 -1.47 2.09
CA LYS A 86 8.85 -2.28 1.79
C LYS A 86 8.73 -2.88 0.40
N ILE A 87 9.72 -2.67 -0.45
CA ILE A 87 9.64 -3.00 -1.88
C ILE A 87 10.79 -3.92 -2.25
N ILE A 88 10.47 -5.00 -2.94
CA ILE A 88 11.45 -5.78 -3.68
C ILE A 88 10.94 -5.95 -5.10
N SER A 89 11.84 -5.81 -6.07
CA SER A 89 11.48 -5.87 -7.47
C SER A 89 12.50 -6.67 -8.27
N MET A 90 12.03 -7.50 -9.20
CA MET A 90 12.89 -8.19 -10.16
C MET A 90 13.81 -7.21 -10.91
N GLY A 91 13.33 -6.00 -11.20
CA GLY A 91 14.14 -4.96 -11.86
C GLY A 91 15.29 -4.40 -11.01
N LEU A 92 15.30 -4.62 -9.69
CA LEU A 92 16.45 -4.27 -8.84
C LEU A 92 17.54 -5.35 -8.87
N LEU A 93 17.16 -6.59 -9.19
CA LEU A 93 18.08 -7.73 -9.31
C LEU A 93 18.64 -7.89 -10.73
N ALA A 94 18.00 -7.27 -11.72
CA ALA A 94 18.50 -7.20 -13.07
C ALA A 94 19.57 -6.10 -13.14
N ASP A 95 20.85 -6.47 -13.23
CA ASP A 95 21.94 -5.52 -13.44
C ASP A 95 21.58 -4.56 -14.59
N ASN A 96 21.61 -3.25 -14.29
CA ASN A 96 21.23 -2.12 -15.17
C ASN A 96 22.02 -2.04 -16.51
N SER A 97 22.78 -3.07 -16.90
CA SER A 97 23.68 -3.05 -18.05
C SER A 97 23.49 -4.19 -19.06
N GLN A 98 22.74 -5.25 -18.77
CA GLN A 98 22.53 -6.35 -19.73
C GLN A 98 21.12 -6.91 -19.67
N ALA A 99 20.50 -7.10 -20.84
CA ALA A 99 19.24 -7.82 -20.97
C ALA A 99 19.45 -9.29 -20.55
N VAL A 100 19.19 -9.61 -19.29
CA VAL A 100 19.28 -10.98 -18.76
C VAL A 100 18.19 -11.83 -19.42
N ILE A 101 18.58 -12.89 -20.11
CA ILE A 101 17.64 -13.83 -20.72
C ILE A 101 17.10 -14.76 -19.63
N TRP A 102 15.91 -14.46 -19.13
CA TRP A 102 15.20 -15.26 -18.14
C TRP A 102 14.70 -16.59 -18.72
N ARG A 103 15.48 -17.66 -18.56
CA ARG A 103 15.02 -19.02 -18.83
C ARG A 103 14.09 -19.51 -17.71
N GLY A 104 13.11 -20.33 -18.06
CA GLY A 104 12.01 -20.74 -17.17
C GLY A 104 12.44 -21.19 -15.75
N PRO A 105 13.41 -22.11 -15.59
CA PRO A 105 13.87 -22.54 -14.27
C PRO A 105 14.54 -21.43 -13.45
N MET A 106 15.26 -20.53 -14.12
CA MET A 106 15.93 -19.40 -13.47
C MET A 106 14.90 -18.36 -12.99
N ALA A 107 13.90 -18.08 -13.82
CA ALA A 107 12.76 -17.22 -13.47
C ALA A 107 11.98 -17.78 -12.25
N ALA A 108 11.68 -19.08 -12.25
CA ALA A 108 11.01 -19.76 -11.13
C ALA A 108 11.82 -19.69 -9.83
N SER A 109 13.15 -19.89 -9.94
CA SER A 109 14.06 -19.83 -8.80
C SER A 109 14.17 -18.42 -8.24
N ALA A 110 14.33 -17.41 -9.10
CA ALA A 110 14.41 -16.01 -8.69
C ALA A 110 13.12 -15.56 -7.99
N LEU A 111 11.96 -15.90 -8.54
CA LEU A 111 10.68 -15.58 -7.91
C LEU A 111 10.52 -16.28 -6.56
N SER A 112 10.87 -17.56 -6.47
CA SER A 112 10.86 -18.30 -5.19
C SER A 112 11.80 -17.67 -4.16
N GLN A 113 12.98 -17.18 -4.59
CA GLN A 113 13.92 -16.45 -3.73
C GLN A 113 13.34 -15.11 -3.26
N LEU A 114 12.72 -14.32 -4.14
CA LEU A 114 12.09 -13.07 -3.74
C LEU A 114 11.02 -13.26 -2.66
N PHE A 115 10.26 -14.36 -2.72
CA PHE A 115 9.27 -14.68 -1.70
C PHE A 115 9.90 -15.21 -0.40
N ALA A 116 10.81 -16.18 -0.50
CA ALA A 116 11.28 -16.94 0.65
C ALA A 116 12.55 -16.36 1.30
N LYS A 117 13.32 -15.55 0.57
CA LYS A 117 14.65 -15.04 0.95
C LYS A 117 14.69 -13.51 0.93
N THR A 118 13.58 -12.87 1.29
CA THR A 118 13.54 -11.43 1.56
C THR A 118 13.24 -11.19 3.03
N ALA A 119 14.02 -10.35 3.67
CA ALA A 119 13.90 -9.96 5.07
C ALA A 119 12.74 -8.95 5.25
N TRP A 120 11.51 -9.40 4.95
CA TRP A 120 10.30 -8.60 5.06
C TRP A 120 10.05 -8.06 6.48
N GLY A 121 10.52 -8.79 7.50
CA GLY A 121 10.08 -8.60 8.87
C GLY A 121 8.59 -8.94 9.02
N GLU A 122 7.94 -8.33 10.00
CA GLU A 122 6.50 -8.49 10.21
C GLU A 122 5.72 -7.59 9.24
N LEU A 123 4.84 -8.20 8.45
CA LEU A 123 3.95 -7.55 7.49
C LEU A 123 2.49 -7.96 7.76
N ASP A 124 1.62 -6.98 7.60
CA ASP A 124 0.17 -7.17 7.67
C ASP A 124 -0.35 -7.55 6.29
N TYR A 125 0.18 -6.90 5.25
CA TYR A 125 -0.11 -7.18 3.85
C TYR A 125 1.17 -7.26 3.01
N LEU A 126 1.27 -8.30 2.19
CA LEU A 126 2.17 -8.37 1.05
C LEU A 126 1.34 -8.28 -0.23
N VAL A 127 1.43 -7.16 -0.93
CA VAL A 127 0.83 -6.99 -2.25
C VAL A 127 1.80 -7.52 -3.29
N VAL A 128 1.34 -8.43 -4.14
CA VAL A 128 2.15 -9.07 -5.17
C VAL A 128 1.68 -8.59 -6.54
N ASP A 129 2.55 -7.88 -7.25
CA ASP A 129 2.32 -7.53 -8.65
C ASP A 129 2.64 -8.73 -9.54
N PHE A 130 1.62 -9.54 -9.80
CA PHE A 130 1.79 -10.84 -10.44
C PHE A 130 2.14 -10.68 -11.92
N PRO A 131 2.95 -11.55 -12.54
CA PRO A 131 3.21 -11.47 -13.97
C PRO A 131 1.92 -11.52 -14.81
N PRO A 132 1.89 -10.87 -15.98
CA PRO A 132 0.76 -10.99 -16.89
C PRO A 132 0.64 -12.41 -17.46
N GLY A 133 -0.60 -12.84 -17.66
CA GLY A 133 -0.92 -14.12 -18.29
C GLY A 133 -1.09 -15.28 -17.31
N THR A 134 -1.08 -16.49 -17.84
CA THR A 134 -1.39 -17.74 -17.10
C THR A 134 -0.27 -18.77 -17.23
N GLY A 135 1.00 -18.35 -17.13
CA GLY A 135 2.15 -19.22 -17.37
C GLY A 135 2.44 -20.17 -16.20
N ASP A 136 2.66 -21.45 -16.49
CA ASP A 136 2.79 -22.54 -15.48
C ASP A 136 3.82 -22.27 -14.36
N ILE A 137 4.93 -21.60 -14.68
CA ILE A 137 5.99 -21.26 -13.71
C ILE A 137 5.44 -20.39 -12.58
N GLN A 138 4.71 -19.35 -12.95
CA GLN A 138 4.16 -18.34 -12.05
C GLN A 138 3.11 -18.99 -11.15
N ILE A 139 2.32 -19.90 -11.73
CA ILE A 139 1.31 -20.68 -11.02
C ILE A 139 1.96 -21.57 -9.96
N SER A 140 2.99 -22.32 -10.34
CA SER A 140 3.68 -23.26 -9.47
C SER A 140 4.34 -22.58 -8.26
N THR A 141 4.87 -21.36 -8.43
CA THR A 141 5.47 -20.60 -7.32
C THR A 141 4.40 -20.07 -6.36
N MET A 142 3.28 -19.52 -6.86
CA MET A 142 2.20 -19.03 -5.98
C MET A 142 1.51 -20.13 -5.19
N GLN A 143 1.40 -21.33 -5.76
CA GLN A 143 0.83 -22.48 -5.07
C GLN A 143 1.61 -22.86 -3.80
N GLN A 144 2.86 -22.40 -3.65
CA GLN A 144 3.65 -22.61 -2.44
C GLN A 144 3.24 -21.70 -1.28
N PHE A 145 2.46 -20.64 -1.51
CA PHE A 145 2.13 -19.64 -0.49
C PHE A 145 0.62 -19.61 -0.17
N GLU A 146 0.29 -19.24 1.07
CA GLU A 146 -1.10 -19.06 1.52
C GLU A 146 -1.64 -17.69 1.10
N VAL A 147 -2.03 -17.55 -0.18
CA VAL A 147 -2.67 -16.33 -0.71
C VAL A 147 -4.08 -16.14 -0.13
N VAL A 148 -4.38 -14.93 0.34
CA VAL A 148 -5.72 -14.53 0.85
C VAL A 148 -6.72 -14.46 -0.27
N GLY A 149 -6.39 -13.71 -1.32
CA GLY A 149 -7.23 -13.59 -2.50
C GLY A 149 -6.51 -12.85 -3.60
N ALA A 150 -7.15 -12.79 -4.76
CA ALA A 150 -6.64 -12.11 -5.94
C ALA A 150 -7.56 -10.99 -6.41
N ILE A 151 -6.96 -9.90 -6.88
CA ILE A 151 -7.62 -8.83 -7.63
C ILE A 151 -7.23 -9.00 -9.09
N VAL A 152 -8.20 -8.96 -10.00
CA VAL A 152 -7.95 -9.02 -11.44
C VAL A 152 -8.15 -7.64 -12.06
N VAL A 153 -7.12 -7.14 -12.73
CA VAL A 153 -7.12 -5.86 -13.42
C VAL A 153 -7.44 -6.06 -14.90
N THR A 154 -8.38 -5.29 -15.41
CA THR A 154 -8.78 -5.26 -16.83
C THR A 154 -8.96 -3.83 -17.32
N THR A 155 -9.30 -3.65 -18.60
CA THR A 155 -9.78 -2.38 -19.16
C THR A 155 -11.11 -2.60 -19.88
N PRO A 156 -11.89 -1.55 -20.21
CA PRO A 156 -13.20 -1.72 -20.84
C PRO A 156 -13.17 -2.40 -22.23
N GLN A 157 -11.99 -2.50 -22.85
CA GLN A 157 -11.83 -3.08 -24.18
C GLN A 157 -12.16 -4.58 -24.16
N THR A 158 -12.98 -5.03 -25.11
CA THR A 158 -13.41 -6.43 -25.23
C THR A 158 -12.24 -7.43 -25.25
N LEU A 159 -11.12 -7.08 -25.92
CA LEU A 159 -9.94 -7.93 -25.95
C LEU A 159 -9.28 -8.06 -24.57
N SER A 160 -9.18 -6.97 -23.82
CA SER A 160 -8.67 -6.99 -22.43
C SER A 160 -9.56 -7.86 -21.54
N VAL A 161 -10.88 -7.75 -21.67
CA VAL A 161 -11.85 -8.55 -20.90
C VAL A 161 -11.69 -10.05 -21.19
N ALA A 162 -11.52 -10.43 -22.46
CA ALA A 162 -11.33 -11.82 -22.84
C ALA A 162 -10.04 -12.43 -22.24
N ASP A 163 -8.95 -11.65 -22.18
CA ASP A 163 -7.71 -12.09 -21.53
C ASP A 163 -7.86 -12.10 -20.00
N ALA A 164 -8.49 -11.09 -19.42
CA ALA A 164 -8.74 -11.02 -17.98
C ALA A 164 -9.64 -12.17 -17.50
N ARG A 165 -10.59 -12.65 -18.32
CA ARG A 165 -11.37 -13.87 -18.07
C ARG A 165 -10.47 -15.09 -17.86
N LYS A 166 -9.48 -15.30 -18.73
CA LYS A 166 -8.51 -16.40 -18.55
C LYS A 166 -7.68 -16.21 -17.28
N GLY A 167 -7.29 -14.97 -16.97
CA GLY A 167 -6.59 -14.62 -15.74
C GLY A 167 -7.43 -14.91 -14.48
N ALA A 168 -8.73 -14.62 -14.51
CA ALA A 168 -9.66 -14.93 -13.42
C ALA A 168 -9.91 -16.44 -13.27
N GLU A 169 -10.08 -17.19 -14.37
CA GLU A 169 -10.21 -18.66 -14.37
C GLU A 169 -9.04 -19.38 -13.71
N MET A 170 -7.83 -18.81 -13.79
CA MET A 170 -6.63 -19.36 -13.15
C MET A 170 -6.77 -19.45 -11.63
N PHE A 171 -7.55 -18.56 -11.00
CA PHE A 171 -7.76 -18.56 -9.55
C PHE A 171 -8.84 -19.55 -9.10
N SER A 172 -9.60 -20.14 -10.04
CA SER A 172 -10.66 -21.09 -9.74
C SER A 172 -10.21 -22.27 -8.86
N PRO A 173 -11.15 -22.94 -8.15
CA PRO A 173 -10.86 -24.10 -7.31
C PRO A 173 -10.13 -25.24 -8.04
N ALA A 174 -10.36 -25.40 -9.35
CA ALA A 174 -9.73 -26.44 -10.16
C ALA A 174 -8.26 -26.15 -10.52
N LYS A 175 -7.78 -24.93 -10.28
CA LYS A 175 -6.44 -24.46 -10.67
C LYS A 175 -5.62 -24.07 -9.44
N MET A 176 -5.78 -22.85 -8.95
CA MET A 176 -5.03 -22.37 -7.77
C MET A 176 -5.79 -22.49 -6.46
N ASN A 177 -7.12 -22.54 -6.50
CA ASN A 177 -7.98 -22.47 -5.33
C ASN A 177 -7.65 -21.23 -4.46
N VAL A 178 -7.70 -20.06 -5.09
CA VAL A 178 -7.51 -18.75 -4.46
C VAL A 178 -8.77 -17.94 -4.76
N PRO A 179 -9.44 -17.38 -3.75
CA PRO A 179 -10.67 -16.65 -4.00
C PRO A 179 -10.39 -15.31 -4.68
N LEU A 180 -11.34 -14.85 -5.50
CA LEU A 180 -11.29 -13.53 -6.12
C LEU A 180 -11.89 -12.51 -5.14
N ILE A 181 -11.06 -11.53 -4.74
CA ILE A 181 -11.51 -10.37 -3.96
C ILE A 181 -12.40 -9.50 -4.83
N GLY A 182 -12.03 -9.33 -6.11
CA GLY A 182 -12.83 -8.62 -7.08
C GLY A 182 -12.06 -8.18 -8.32
N ILE A 183 -12.75 -7.41 -9.14
CA ILE A 183 -12.27 -6.90 -10.43
C ILE A 183 -12.01 -5.40 -10.31
N VAL A 184 -10.91 -4.93 -10.89
CA VAL A 184 -10.64 -3.51 -11.09
C VAL A 184 -10.66 -3.22 -12.59
N GLU A 185 -11.54 -2.33 -13.01
CA GLU A 185 -11.54 -1.79 -14.38
C GLU A 185 -10.66 -0.54 -14.40
N ASN A 186 -9.51 -0.63 -15.05
CA ASN A 186 -8.60 0.50 -15.21
C ASN A 186 -8.82 1.19 -16.57
N MET A 187 -8.41 2.45 -16.67
CA MET A 187 -8.58 3.28 -17.87
C MET A 187 -10.05 3.36 -18.33
N SER A 188 -10.99 3.42 -17.36
CA SER A 188 -12.43 3.36 -17.61
C SER A 188 -12.97 4.60 -18.32
N TRP A 189 -12.42 5.77 -18.03
CA TRP A 189 -12.72 7.02 -18.73
C TRP A 189 -11.54 7.98 -18.64
N PHE A 190 -11.53 9.00 -19.48
CA PHE A 190 -10.61 10.13 -19.40
C PHE A 190 -11.40 11.41 -19.12
N THR A 191 -10.84 12.31 -18.31
CA THR A 191 -11.41 13.63 -18.03
C THR A 191 -10.33 14.69 -18.28
N PRO A 192 -10.48 15.55 -19.30
CA PRO A 192 -9.55 16.64 -19.56
C PRO A 192 -9.48 17.62 -18.37
N LYS A 193 -8.31 18.20 -18.11
CA LYS A 193 -8.15 19.20 -17.03
C LYS A 193 -9.01 20.44 -17.28
N GLU A 194 -9.15 20.84 -18.52
CA GLU A 194 -9.94 21.99 -18.96
C GLU A 194 -11.46 21.74 -18.85
N HIS A 195 -11.87 20.47 -18.79
CA HIS A 195 -13.27 20.04 -18.77
C HIS A 195 -13.51 18.97 -17.69
N PRO A 196 -13.47 19.34 -16.39
CA PRO A 196 -13.48 18.39 -15.28
C PRO A 196 -14.80 17.61 -15.11
N ASP A 197 -15.90 18.14 -15.66
CA ASP A 197 -17.21 17.50 -15.59
C ASP A 197 -17.45 16.47 -16.70
N GLU A 198 -16.56 16.41 -17.69
CA GLU A 198 -16.72 15.54 -18.85
C GLU A 198 -15.99 14.20 -18.67
N LYS A 199 -16.63 13.12 -19.14
CA LYS A 199 -16.05 11.77 -19.15
C LYS A 199 -16.04 11.18 -20.54
N TYR A 200 -14.84 10.94 -21.05
CA TYR A 200 -14.58 10.35 -22.36
C TYR A 200 -14.31 8.85 -22.21
N LEU A 201 -15.19 8.02 -22.76
CA LEU A 201 -15.08 6.56 -22.73
C LEU A 201 -14.23 6.05 -23.89
N LEU A 202 -12.94 6.38 -23.87
CA LEU A 202 -12.00 6.13 -24.98
C LEU A 202 -11.93 4.65 -25.40
N PHE A 203 -12.17 3.75 -24.46
CA PHE A 203 -11.95 2.31 -24.63
C PHE A 203 -13.21 1.46 -24.48
N GLY A 204 -14.39 2.10 -24.42
CA GLY A 204 -15.66 1.45 -24.12
C GLY A 204 -16.07 1.56 -22.65
N LYS A 205 -17.01 0.73 -22.21
CA LYS A 205 -17.54 0.73 -20.83
C LYS A 205 -18.01 -0.65 -20.40
N GLY A 206 -17.93 -0.92 -19.09
CA GLY A 206 -18.59 -2.06 -18.45
C GLY A 206 -17.92 -3.42 -18.65
N GLY A 207 -16.69 -3.45 -19.15
CA GLY A 207 -15.93 -4.68 -19.34
C GLY A 207 -15.57 -5.34 -18.00
N GLY A 208 -15.23 -4.53 -16.99
CA GLY A 208 -14.97 -5.00 -15.64
C GLY A 208 -16.23 -5.49 -14.92
N GLN A 209 -17.36 -4.78 -15.08
CA GLN A 209 -18.64 -5.23 -14.48
C GLN A 209 -19.08 -6.56 -15.06
N LEU A 210 -19.00 -6.73 -16.38
CA LEU A 210 -19.29 -7.99 -17.04
C LEU A 210 -18.43 -9.13 -16.49
N LEU A 211 -17.15 -8.87 -16.26
CA LEU A 211 -16.25 -9.85 -15.64
C LEU A 211 -16.65 -10.17 -14.20
N ALA A 212 -16.99 -9.15 -13.40
CA ALA A 212 -17.40 -9.32 -12.02
C ALA A 212 -18.67 -10.20 -11.92
N ASP A 213 -19.65 -9.95 -12.79
CA ASP A 213 -20.89 -10.71 -12.87
C ASP A 213 -20.63 -12.18 -13.28
N GLU A 214 -19.78 -12.40 -14.29
CA GLU A 214 -19.40 -13.74 -14.78
C GLU A 214 -18.75 -14.63 -13.70
N PHE A 215 -17.92 -14.03 -12.84
CA PHE A 215 -17.19 -14.74 -11.79
C PHE A 215 -17.86 -14.65 -10.41
N HIS A 216 -19.05 -14.06 -10.33
CA HIS A 216 -19.80 -13.85 -9.09
C HIS A 216 -18.95 -13.18 -8.00
N THR A 217 -18.25 -12.11 -8.38
CA THR A 217 -17.39 -11.32 -7.50
C THR A 217 -17.73 -9.83 -7.64
N ASP A 218 -17.07 -8.97 -6.86
CA ASP A 218 -17.35 -7.53 -6.85
C ASP A 218 -16.53 -6.78 -7.91
N LEU A 219 -17.13 -5.77 -8.54
CA LEU A 219 -16.38 -4.71 -9.21
C LEU A 219 -15.90 -3.73 -8.14
N LEU A 220 -14.62 -3.80 -7.78
CA LEU A 220 -14.03 -3.01 -6.70
C LEU A 220 -13.94 -1.53 -7.06
N ALA A 221 -13.57 -1.23 -8.30
CA ALA A 221 -13.43 0.13 -8.78
C ALA A 221 -13.42 0.22 -10.31
N GLN A 222 -13.77 1.41 -10.78
CA GLN A 222 -13.46 1.91 -12.11
C GLN A 222 -12.50 3.09 -11.96
N ILE A 223 -11.32 2.99 -12.58
CA ILE A 223 -10.23 3.95 -12.43
C ILE A 223 -10.09 4.78 -13.71
N PRO A 224 -10.07 6.12 -13.65
CA PRO A 224 -9.84 6.95 -14.82
C PRO A 224 -8.43 6.79 -15.38
N LEU A 225 -8.29 6.97 -16.69
CA LEU A 225 -7.02 7.24 -17.33
C LEU A 225 -6.56 8.66 -16.95
N ILE A 226 -5.34 8.77 -16.44
CA ILE A 226 -4.74 10.05 -16.06
C ILE A 226 -3.61 10.35 -17.05
N GLN A 227 -3.58 11.58 -17.56
CA GLN A 227 -2.58 11.99 -18.55
C GLN A 227 -1.20 12.25 -17.94
N ASP A 228 -1.15 12.62 -16.65
CA ASP A 228 0.09 13.03 -15.98
C ASP A 228 0.98 11.87 -15.50
N VAL A 229 0.75 10.62 -15.93
CA VAL A 229 1.48 9.44 -15.41
C VAL A 229 2.99 9.53 -15.66
N ASP A 230 3.42 10.20 -16.74
CA ASP A 230 4.83 10.36 -17.09
C ASP A 230 5.56 11.44 -16.25
N GLU A 231 4.85 12.34 -15.55
CA GLU A 231 5.47 13.35 -14.66
C GLU A 231 5.64 12.88 -13.20
N VAL A 232 5.28 11.62 -12.91
CA VAL A 232 5.23 11.01 -11.56
C VAL A 232 6.39 10.05 -11.27
N GLU A 233 7.32 9.82 -12.21
CA GLU A 233 8.52 9.02 -11.93
C GLU A 233 9.27 9.60 -10.70
N GLY A 234 9.43 8.76 -9.67
CA GLY A 234 10.11 9.13 -8.43
C GLY A 234 9.35 10.03 -7.44
N LYS A 235 8.11 10.45 -7.75
CA LYS A 235 7.18 11.07 -6.78
C LYS A 235 6.24 9.99 -6.22
N GLU A 236 5.66 10.20 -5.03
CA GLU A 236 4.66 9.29 -4.45
C GLU A 236 3.63 8.92 -5.51
N CYS A 237 3.66 7.66 -5.98
CA CYS A 237 2.85 7.17 -7.07
C CYS A 237 1.39 7.60 -6.87
N LEU A 238 0.91 8.49 -7.75
CA LEU A 238 -0.44 9.06 -7.93
C LEU A 238 -1.19 9.64 -6.71
N LEU A 239 -0.85 9.27 -5.47
CA LEU A 239 -1.56 9.70 -4.25
C LEU A 239 -0.98 10.98 -3.63
N SER A 240 0.05 11.59 -4.24
CA SER A 240 0.60 12.89 -3.84
C SER A 240 -0.01 14.09 -4.56
N GLY A 241 -0.87 13.84 -5.55
CA GLY A 241 -1.63 14.90 -6.22
C GLY A 241 -2.84 15.33 -5.39
N THR A 242 -3.13 16.63 -5.39
CA THR A 242 -4.32 17.28 -4.82
C THR A 242 -5.68 16.80 -5.38
N ASN A 243 -5.71 15.65 -6.06
CA ASN A 243 -6.89 15.08 -6.68
C ASN A 243 -7.49 13.99 -5.77
N ASN A 244 -8.39 14.41 -4.87
CA ASN A 244 -9.08 13.54 -3.90
C ASN A 244 -9.67 12.26 -4.51
N THR A 245 -10.04 12.29 -5.80
CA THR A 245 -10.75 11.19 -6.48
C THR A 245 -9.96 9.89 -6.51
N MET A 246 -8.67 9.91 -6.86
CA MET A 246 -7.87 8.68 -6.96
C MET A 246 -7.55 8.08 -5.60
N TYR A 247 -7.21 8.95 -4.65
CA TYR A 247 -6.99 8.56 -3.27
C TYR A 247 -8.22 7.86 -2.70
N ASP A 248 -9.40 8.47 -2.84
CA ASP A 248 -10.67 7.90 -2.35
C ASP A 248 -10.99 6.55 -3.01
N ILE A 249 -10.65 6.37 -4.29
CA ILE A 249 -10.83 5.08 -4.97
C ILE A 249 -9.95 4.01 -4.34
N PHE A 250 -8.65 4.27 -4.18
CA PHE A 250 -7.73 3.27 -3.65
C PHE A 250 -7.92 2.98 -2.17
N VAL A 251 -8.36 3.97 -1.37
CA VAL A 251 -8.81 3.75 0.01
C VAL A 251 -9.98 2.76 0.04
N LYS A 252 -11.00 2.93 -0.82
CA LYS A 252 -12.12 1.97 -0.90
C LYS A 252 -11.69 0.58 -1.34
N ILE A 253 -10.74 0.47 -2.28
CA ILE A 253 -10.19 -0.84 -2.68
C ILE A 253 -9.46 -1.47 -1.48
N ALA A 254 -8.64 -0.70 -0.75
CA ALA A 254 -7.94 -1.16 0.44
C ALA A 254 -8.92 -1.65 1.53
N ASP A 255 -9.98 -0.89 1.81
CA ASP A 255 -11.03 -1.28 2.76
C ASP A 255 -11.67 -2.62 2.36
N ARG A 256 -12.00 -2.79 1.08
CA ARG A 256 -12.55 -4.06 0.58
C ARG A 256 -11.58 -5.23 0.71
N VAL A 257 -10.28 -4.99 0.48
CA VAL A 257 -9.24 -6.01 0.69
C VAL A 257 -9.14 -6.38 2.16
N VAL A 258 -9.21 -5.40 3.07
CA VAL A 258 -9.18 -5.64 4.52
C VAL A 258 -10.39 -6.46 4.95
N ASP A 259 -11.60 -6.03 4.59
CA ASP A 259 -12.85 -6.72 4.93
C ASP A 259 -12.86 -8.16 4.38
N PHE A 260 -12.37 -8.35 3.16
CA PHE A 260 -12.25 -9.67 2.55
C PHE A 260 -11.29 -10.57 3.33
N SER A 261 -10.09 -10.08 3.67
CA SER A 261 -9.11 -10.83 4.47
C SER A 261 -9.67 -11.28 5.81
N GLU A 262 -10.45 -10.43 6.48
CA GLU A 262 -11.10 -10.75 7.74
C GLU A 262 -12.17 -11.85 7.59
N SER A 263 -12.99 -11.74 6.54
CA SER A 263 -14.07 -12.71 6.27
C SER A 263 -13.56 -14.13 5.98
N GLU A 264 -12.37 -14.25 5.39
CA GLU A 264 -11.70 -15.54 5.12
C GLU A 264 -11.07 -16.17 6.39
N GLY A 265 -11.31 -15.58 7.57
CA GLY A 265 -10.79 -16.07 8.84
C GLY A 265 -9.26 -15.93 8.97
N LYS A 266 -8.64 -15.12 8.12
CA LYS A 266 -7.19 -14.92 8.07
C LYS A 266 -6.75 -13.81 9.03
N ARG A 267 -6.95 -14.07 10.34
CA ARG A 267 -6.52 -13.31 11.53
C ARG A 267 -6.91 -11.80 11.57
N PRO A 268 -7.32 -11.26 12.73
CA PRO A 268 -7.84 -9.89 12.85
C PRO A 268 -6.76 -8.83 12.57
N ARG A 269 -7.18 -7.58 12.26
CA ARG A 269 -6.24 -6.47 12.02
C ARG A 269 -5.19 -6.41 13.12
N PRO A 270 -3.91 -6.19 12.77
CA PRO A 270 -2.88 -5.93 13.76
C PRO A 270 -3.26 -4.69 14.56
N ALA A 271 -2.82 -4.64 15.81
CA ALA A 271 -3.08 -3.48 16.63
C ALA A 271 -2.45 -2.23 15.99
N MET A 272 -3.29 -1.24 15.71
CA MET A 272 -2.86 0.05 15.19
C MET A 272 -2.21 0.84 16.31
N ILE A 273 -0.99 1.33 16.09
CA ILE A 273 -0.31 2.20 17.04
C ILE A 273 -0.43 3.64 16.56
N VAL A 274 -1.25 4.44 17.24
CA VAL A 274 -1.45 5.86 16.96
C VAL A 274 -0.82 6.72 18.04
N ALA A 275 -0.23 7.86 17.66
CA ALA A 275 0.27 8.85 18.60
C ALA A 275 -0.56 10.13 18.50
N ILE A 276 -0.83 10.75 19.64
CA ILE A 276 -1.57 12.00 19.74
C ILE A 276 -0.74 12.96 20.59
N PRO A 277 -0.39 14.16 20.09
CA PRO A 277 0.20 15.20 20.92
C PRO A 277 -0.84 15.65 21.94
N THR A 278 -0.49 15.63 23.22
CA THR A 278 -1.45 15.77 24.32
C THR A 278 -1.08 16.93 25.25
N VAL A 279 -2.10 17.71 25.62
CA VAL A 279 -2.07 18.72 26.67
C VAL A 279 -3.32 18.54 27.53
N ASP A 280 -3.14 18.31 28.84
CA ASP A 280 -4.23 18.08 29.80
C ASP A 280 -5.26 17.00 29.37
N GLY A 281 -4.78 15.92 28.76
CA GLY A 281 -5.64 14.82 28.29
C GLY A 281 -6.47 15.15 27.04
N LYS A 282 -6.19 16.27 26.38
CA LYS A 282 -6.80 16.69 25.10
C LYS A 282 -5.74 16.76 24.01
N VAL A 283 -6.20 16.65 22.77
CA VAL A 283 -5.35 16.89 21.60
C VAL A 283 -4.79 18.31 21.68
N ASP A 284 -3.49 18.45 21.49
CA ASP A 284 -2.86 19.76 21.35
C ASP A 284 -3.30 20.42 20.04
N ASP A 285 -3.92 21.59 20.16
CA ASP A 285 -4.36 22.40 19.03
C ASP A 285 -3.18 22.98 18.23
N HIS A 286 -1.96 23.04 18.80
CA HIS A 286 -0.77 23.61 18.17
C HIS A 286 0.44 22.69 18.33
N PHE A 287 0.71 21.90 17.28
CA PHE A 287 1.83 20.96 17.26
C PHE A 287 3.18 21.66 17.56
N GLY A 288 3.81 21.26 18.67
CA GLY A 288 5.09 21.78 19.12
C GLY A 288 5.09 22.24 20.58
N HIS A 289 3.93 22.56 21.16
CA HIS A 289 3.80 23.00 22.55
C HIS A 289 3.38 21.90 23.53
N CYS A 290 3.21 20.66 23.05
CA CYS A 290 2.78 19.54 23.88
C CYS A 290 3.85 19.10 24.89
N ASP A 291 3.41 18.76 26.10
CA ASP A 291 4.27 18.22 27.14
C ASP A 291 4.62 16.74 26.88
N HIS A 292 3.68 16.00 26.27
CA HIS A 292 3.80 14.57 26.00
C HIS A 292 2.95 14.14 24.79
N TYR A 293 3.22 12.95 24.30
CA TYR A 293 2.43 12.23 23.30
C TYR A 293 1.74 11.06 23.99
N THR A 294 0.44 10.94 23.81
CA THR A 294 -0.29 9.73 24.19
C THR A 294 -0.28 8.76 23.02
N VAL A 295 0.36 7.61 23.22
CA VAL A 295 0.43 6.51 22.24
C VAL A 295 -0.61 5.46 22.61
N PHE A 296 -1.51 5.18 21.68
CA PHE A 296 -2.51 4.13 21.81
C PHE A 296 -2.18 2.95 20.91
N GLU A 297 -2.17 1.76 21.49
CA GLU A 297 -2.26 0.50 20.75
C GLU A 297 -3.74 0.12 20.69
N MET A 298 -4.30 0.08 19.48
CA MET A 298 -5.73 -0.07 19.24
C MET A 298 -6.03 -1.34 18.47
N ALA A 299 -6.98 -2.13 18.94
CA ALA A 299 -7.51 -3.27 18.20
C ALA A 299 -8.29 -2.81 16.95
N ALA A 300 -8.49 -3.75 16.04
CA ALA A 300 -9.23 -3.58 14.80
C ALA A 300 -10.60 -2.89 14.96
N ASP A 301 -11.31 -3.23 16.04
CA ASP A 301 -12.66 -2.77 16.38
C ASP A 301 -12.69 -1.43 17.12
N GLY A 302 -11.52 -0.81 17.32
CA GLY A 302 -11.36 0.45 18.03
C GLY A 302 -11.25 0.31 19.55
N GLU A 303 -11.15 -0.91 20.09
CA GLU A 303 -10.79 -1.11 21.50
C GLU A 303 -9.36 -0.62 21.75
N ILE A 304 -9.16 0.12 22.84
CA ILE A 304 -7.82 0.54 23.26
C ILE A 304 -7.20 -0.61 24.05
N LEU A 305 -6.19 -1.26 23.47
CA LEU A 305 -5.47 -2.37 24.08
C LEU A 305 -4.42 -1.87 25.07
N LYS A 306 -3.75 -0.75 24.75
CA LYS A 306 -2.73 -0.14 25.59
C LYS A 306 -2.68 1.37 25.38
N GLU A 307 -2.38 2.09 26.45
CA GLU A 307 -2.15 3.53 26.47
C GLU A 307 -0.77 3.78 27.11
N THR A 308 0.06 4.60 26.47
CA THR A 308 1.42 4.90 26.95
C THR A 308 1.72 6.39 26.72
N GLU A 309 2.15 7.08 27.76
CA GLU A 309 2.60 8.48 27.64
C GLU A 309 4.09 8.54 27.33
N VAL A 310 4.45 9.35 26.35
CA VAL A 310 5.82 9.55 25.87
C VAL A 310 6.17 11.03 26.00
N PRO A 311 7.20 11.41 26.77
CA PRO A 311 7.56 12.81 26.93
C PRO A 311 8.06 13.41 25.61
N ALA A 312 7.72 14.67 25.33
CA ALA A 312 8.09 15.33 24.07
C ALA A 312 9.60 15.63 23.91
N GLY A 313 10.39 15.49 24.99
CA GLY A 313 11.83 15.79 25.04
C GLY A 313 12.14 17.29 25.15
N GLU A 314 13.41 17.64 25.40
CA GLU A 314 13.84 19.05 25.37
C GLU A 314 13.89 19.56 23.92
N GLY A 315 13.08 20.58 23.62
CA GLY A 315 12.98 21.18 22.29
C GLY A 315 11.59 21.02 21.68
N CYS A 316 10.85 22.13 21.64
CA CYS A 316 9.57 22.30 20.95
C CYS A 316 9.69 21.89 19.46
N GLY A 317 8.81 20.98 19.00
CA GLY A 317 8.47 20.68 17.61
C GLY A 317 9.61 20.41 16.60
N CYS A 318 9.54 19.29 15.87
CA CYS A 318 10.36 18.93 14.69
C CYS A 318 11.90 18.83 14.87
N LYS A 319 12.47 19.53 15.86
CA LYS A 319 13.90 19.57 16.20
C LYS A 319 14.27 18.51 17.23
N SER A 320 13.28 17.94 17.92
CA SER A 320 13.45 16.81 18.83
C SER A 320 13.47 15.49 18.05
N ASN A 321 14.16 14.47 18.57
CA ASN A 321 14.29 13.15 17.95
C ASN A 321 12.98 12.33 18.00
N ILE A 322 11.84 13.00 18.09
CA ILE A 322 10.53 12.42 18.38
C ILE A 322 10.03 11.54 17.25
N ALA A 323 10.28 11.92 15.98
CA ALA A 323 9.90 11.11 14.83
C ALA A 323 10.55 9.72 14.90
N THR A 324 11.84 9.66 15.24
CA THR A 324 12.58 8.41 15.44
C THR A 324 12.06 7.62 16.64
N VAL A 325 11.73 8.28 17.75
CA VAL A 325 11.19 7.63 18.96
C VAL A 325 9.83 7.00 18.66
N LEU A 326 8.91 7.77 18.07
CA LEU A 326 7.57 7.29 17.70
C LEU A 326 7.66 6.16 16.68
N GLN A 327 8.51 6.29 15.66
CA GLN A 327 8.76 5.23 14.68
C GLN A 327 9.30 3.96 15.36
N GLY A 328 10.23 4.10 16.31
CA GLY A 328 10.79 2.99 17.10
C GLY A 328 9.76 2.30 18.00
N MET A 329 8.73 3.02 18.43
CA MET A 329 7.57 2.47 19.14
C MET A 329 6.55 1.82 18.20
N GLY A 330 6.78 1.83 16.89
CA GLY A 330 5.87 1.27 15.89
C GLY A 330 4.70 2.19 15.55
N VAL A 331 4.73 3.45 15.97
CA VAL A 331 3.70 4.44 15.60
C VAL A 331 3.71 4.64 14.09
N ARG A 332 2.54 4.53 13.46
CA ARG A 332 2.38 4.74 12.01
C ARG A 332 1.46 5.90 11.67
N VAL A 333 0.63 6.33 12.62
CA VAL A 333 -0.29 7.46 12.44
C VAL A 333 -0.13 8.42 13.60
N LEU A 334 -0.04 9.71 13.29
CA LEU A 334 -0.09 10.79 14.25
C LEU A 334 -1.34 11.64 14.02
N LEU A 335 -2.17 11.75 15.05
CA LEU A 335 -3.41 12.53 15.04
C LEU A 335 -3.16 13.84 15.77
N GLY A 336 -3.04 14.96 15.05
CA GLY A 336 -2.68 16.26 15.61
C GLY A 336 -3.72 17.33 15.31
N GLY A 337 -3.69 18.42 16.09
CA GLY A 337 -4.41 19.66 15.80
C GLY A 337 -3.79 20.39 14.60
N ASN A 338 -3.41 21.65 14.78
CA ASN A 338 -2.73 22.41 13.73
C ASN A 338 -1.26 22.04 13.70
N MET A 339 -0.75 21.73 12.50
CA MET A 339 0.65 21.34 12.30
C MET A 339 1.24 22.04 11.08
N GLY A 340 2.40 22.68 11.26
CA GLY A 340 3.15 23.29 10.17
C GLY A 340 3.70 22.25 9.18
N GLU A 341 3.85 22.66 7.92
CA GLU A 341 4.26 21.74 6.84
C GLU A 341 5.66 21.14 7.07
N GLY A 342 6.57 21.88 7.69
CA GLY A 342 7.90 21.38 8.06
C GLY A 342 7.84 20.20 9.04
N ALA A 343 6.93 20.23 10.01
CA ALA A 343 6.73 19.15 10.98
C ALA A 343 6.18 17.88 10.32
N LYS A 344 5.16 18.09 9.47
CA LYS A 344 4.54 17.02 8.69
C LYS A 344 5.57 16.33 7.80
N ASN A 345 6.44 17.09 7.14
CA ASN A 345 7.49 16.53 6.29
C ASN A 345 8.49 15.66 7.07
N VAL A 346 8.89 16.06 8.29
CA VAL A 346 9.79 15.26 9.14
C VAL A 346 9.11 13.95 9.57
N LEU A 347 7.85 13.99 9.98
CA LEU A 347 7.09 12.80 10.38
C LEU A 347 6.82 11.85 9.21
N ASN A 348 6.44 12.40 8.05
CA ASN A 348 6.27 11.63 6.82
C ASN A 348 7.58 10.98 6.36
N ALA A 349 8.71 11.69 6.51
CA ALA A 349 10.04 11.14 6.23
C ALA A 349 10.41 9.97 7.17
N ALA A 350 9.86 9.94 8.39
CA ALA A 350 9.96 8.82 9.32
C ALA A 350 8.85 7.76 9.13
N HIS A 351 8.09 7.84 8.02
CA HIS A 351 6.98 6.94 7.70
C HIS A 351 5.84 6.95 8.73
N ILE A 352 5.58 8.12 9.32
CA ILE A 352 4.43 8.36 10.19
C ILE A 352 3.45 9.24 9.42
N ASN A 353 2.28 8.68 9.07
CA ASN A 353 1.22 9.43 8.41
C ASN A 353 0.58 10.42 9.38
N VAL A 354 0.36 11.66 8.96
CA VAL A 354 -0.17 12.72 9.81
C VAL A 354 -1.58 13.12 9.38
N ILE A 355 -2.52 13.06 10.33
CA ILE A 355 -3.89 13.58 10.17
C ILE A 355 -4.00 14.85 11.02
N ARG A 356 -4.30 15.99 10.39
CA ARG A 356 -4.41 17.30 11.04
C ARG A 356 -5.85 17.74 11.24
N GLY A 357 -6.06 18.63 12.20
CA GLY A 357 -7.38 19.17 12.56
C GLY A 357 -8.15 18.29 13.54
N CYS A 358 -7.46 17.39 14.24
CA CYS A 358 -8.02 16.68 15.37
C CYS A 358 -8.14 17.65 16.56
N SER A 359 -9.23 17.56 17.33
CA SER A 359 -9.43 18.36 18.55
C SER A 359 -10.29 17.59 19.54
N GLY A 360 -10.21 17.95 20.83
CA GLY A 360 -11.00 17.33 21.89
C GLY A 360 -10.27 16.24 22.66
N ASP A 361 -11.01 15.28 23.22
CA ASP A 361 -10.48 14.21 24.08
C ASP A 361 -9.65 13.20 23.26
N VAL A 362 -8.46 12.86 23.76
CA VAL A 362 -7.51 12.00 23.03
C VAL A 362 -8.04 10.59 22.78
N ARG A 363 -8.80 10.00 23.72
CA ARG A 363 -9.35 8.65 23.54
C ARG A 363 -10.48 8.66 22.52
N GLN A 364 -11.31 9.71 22.54
CA GLN A 364 -12.39 9.85 21.57
C GLN A 364 -11.84 10.03 20.16
N VAL A 365 -10.80 10.87 19.99
CA VAL A 365 -10.13 11.08 18.70
C VAL A 365 -9.49 9.78 18.17
N ALA A 366 -8.82 9.01 19.03
CA ALA A 366 -8.27 7.71 18.66
C ALA A 366 -9.36 6.75 18.14
N LYS A 367 -10.52 6.70 18.83
CA LYS A 367 -11.67 5.87 18.40
C LYS A 367 -12.31 6.37 17.10
N ASP A 368 -12.45 7.68 16.93
CA ASP A 368 -13.02 8.25 15.70
C ASP A 368 -12.09 8.04 14.49
N PHE A 369 -10.78 7.98 14.71
CA PHE A 369 -9.82 7.54 13.70
C PHE A 369 -10.08 6.09 13.27
N MET A 370 -10.16 5.16 14.23
CA MET A 370 -10.41 3.74 13.92
C MET A 370 -11.77 3.51 13.25
N ALA A 371 -12.76 4.36 13.54
CA ALA A 371 -14.06 4.36 12.88
C ALA A 371 -14.07 5.06 11.49
N GLY A 372 -12.92 5.52 10.98
CA GLY A 372 -12.79 6.16 9.67
C GLY A 372 -13.45 7.54 9.56
N LYS A 373 -13.74 8.21 10.69
CA LYS A 373 -14.44 9.50 10.69
C LYS A 373 -13.51 10.70 10.53
N LEU A 374 -12.22 10.52 10.75
CA LEU A 374 -11.23 11.59 10.64
C LEU A 374 -10.66 11.67 9.22
N LYS A 375 -10.49 12.89 8.72
CA LYS A 375 -9.80 13.20 7.45
C LYS A 375 -8.80 14.33 7.71
N ASP A 376 -7.65 14.31 7.02
CA ASP A 376 -6.67 15.41 7.12
C ASP A 376 -7.33 16.70 6.59
N SER A 377 -7.53 17.66 7.50
CA SER A 377 -8.17 18.94 7.18
C SER A 377 -7.24 19.91 6.43
N GLY A 378 -5.94 19.62 6.36
CA GLY A 378 -4.98 20.47 5.65
C GLY A 378 -4.64 21.79 6.35
N ILE A 379 -5.12 22.02 7.57
CA ILE A 379 -4.90 23.29 8.29
C ILE A 379 -3.44 23.36 8.74
N GLY A 380 -2.62 24.05 7.95
CA GLY A 380 -1.30 24.53 8.36
C GLY A 380 -1.45 25.83 9.15
N CYS A 381 -0.58 26.07 10.14
CA CYS A 381 -0.55 27.32 10.88
C CYS A 381 -0.38 28.52 9.92
N ALA A 382 -1.49 29.17 9.58
CA ALA A 382 -1.47 30.42 8.83
C ALA A 382 -1.11 31.55 9.79
N GLY A 383 0.16 31.99 9.73
CA GLY A 383 0.61 33.21 10.39
C GLY A 383 1.51 32.98 11.59
N HIS A 384 2.82 32.84 11.33
CA HIS A 384 3.84 33.44 12.18
C HIS A 384 5.08 33.68 11.32
N GLU A 385 5.08 34.82 10.62
CA GLU A 385 6.35 35.47 10.28
C GLU A 385 7.00 35.88 11.61
N GLY A 386 8.21 35.39 11.86
CA GLY A 386 9.07 35.89 12.93
C GLY A 386 9.39 34.88 14.03
N CYS A 387 10.27 33.92 13.74
CA CYS A 387 11.23 33.40 14.73
C CYS A 387 12.41 32.70 14.04
N HIS A 388 13.16 33.47 13.24
CA HIS A 388 14.58 33.21 13.05
C HIS A 388 15.31 34.18 13.95
N HIS A 389 16.08 33.70 14.92
CA HIS A 389 17.41 34.16 15.33
C HIS A 389 18.11 32.96 15.98
#